data_AF-A0A0K6G4I2-F1
#
_entry.id   AF-A0A0K6G4I2-F1
#
_cell.length_a   1.000
_cell.length_b   1.000
_cell.length_c   1.000
_cell.angle_alpha   90.00
_cell.angle_beta   90.00
_cell.angle_gamma   90.00
#
_symmetry.space_group_name_H-M   'P 1'
#
loop_
_entity.id
_entity.type
_entity.pdbx_description
1 polymer ?
#
loop_
_entity_poly.entity_id
_entity_poly.type
_entity_poly.pdbx_seq_one_letter_code
_entity_poly.pdbx_strand_id
1 'polypeptide(L)'
;MSSNSEDSYDSDHDVGYPRGRYEGAVIQSSPYSVGAHVLVNRSGNNEQLQATIRECGRDNRYLVEYDNQPEPKFEWVQEGDILGEIPVD
;
A
#
# COMPACT_ATOMS: atom_id res chain seq x y z
N MET A 1 15.84 7.88 54.38
CA MET A 1 16.51 6.57 54.41
C MET A 1 15.41 5.52 54.46
N SER A 2 15.17 4.63 53.52
CA SER A 2 15.53 4.45 52.11
C SER A 2 14.41 3.55 51.56
N SER A 3 13.87 3.89 50.39
CA SER A 3 12.92 3.02 49.70
C SER A 3 13.68 1.84 49.09
N ASN A 4 13.39 0.63 49.54
CA ASN A 4 13.60 -0.63 48.80
C ASN A 4 12.27 -0.94 48.09
N SER A 5 12.16 -1.55 46.92
CA SER A 5 13.08 -2.24 46.01
C SER A 5 12.23 -2.58 44.77
N GLU A 6 12.83 -2.53 43.57
CA GLU A 6 12.64 -3.47 42.43
C GLU A 6 11.17 -3.66 41.93
N ASP A 7 10.81 -3.45 40.67
CA ASP A 7 11.33 -4.18 39.51
C ASP A 7 10.57 -3.74 38.23
N SER A 8 11.29 -3.72 37.11
CA SER A 8 10.84 -3.97 35.72
C SER A 8 9.90 -3.00 34.98
N TYR A 9 10.50 -2.34 33.99
CA TYR A 9 9.87 -1.88 32.75
C TYR A 9 9.12 -3.05 32.07
N ASP A 10 7.80 -2.95 31.94
CA ASP A 10 7.06 -3.72 30.96
C ASP A 10 6.55 -2.76 29.87
N SER A 11 7.33 -2.66 28.80
CA SER A 11 6.87 -2.09 27.55
C SER A 11 5.85 -3.07 26.98
N ASP A 12 4.58 -2.86 27.33
CA ASP A 12 3.43 -3.59 26.82
C ASP A 12 3.30 -3.31 25.30
N HIS A 13 4.09 -4.07 24.53
CA HIS A 13 4.12 -4.09 23.08
C HIS A 13 3.09 -5.11 22.61
N ASP A 14 1.85 -4.99 23.07
CA ASP A 14 0.73 -5.80 22.59
C ASP A 14 0.07 -5.11 21.38
N VAL A 15 0.81 -5.06 20.27
CA VAL A 15 0.18 -5.01 18.94
C VAL A 15 -0.32 -6.42 18.65
N GLY A 16 -1.41 -6.78 19.32
CA GLY A 16 -2.17 -7.99 19.09
C GLY A 16 -2.59 -8.06 17.62
N TYR A 17 -1.95 -8.96 16.87
CA TYR A 17 -2.46 -9.39 15.57
C TYR A 17 -3.82 -10.07 15.80
N PRO A 18 -4.93 -9.58 15.25
CA PRO A 18 -6.19 -10.29 15.35
C PRO A 18 -6.10 -11.59 14.53
N ARG A 19 -5.98 -12.73 15.24
CA ARG A 19 -6.31 -14.06 14.72
C ARG A 19 -7.84 -14.20 14.60
N GLY A 20 -8.42 -13.37 13.74
CA GLY A 20 -9.81 -13.48 13.30
C GLY A 20 -9.87 -14.34 12.04
N ARG A 21 -10.82 -15.28 12.01
CA ARG A 21 -11.12 -16.14 10.87
C ARG A 21 -11.25 -15.27 9.61
N TYR A 22 -10.46 -15.57 8.57
CA TYR A 22 -10.70 -15.02 7.23
C TYR A 22 -11.99 -15.65 6.69
N GLU A 23 -13.14 -15.18 7.17
CA GLU A 23 -14.34 -15.21 6.36
C GLU A 23 -14.03 -14.31 5.17
N GLY A 24 -14.04 -14.90 3.97
CA GLY A 24 -13.74 -14.21 2.74
C GLY A 24 -14.69 -13.03 2.54
N ALA A 25 -14.28 -11.87 3.05
CA ALA A 25 -14.70 -10.62 2.47
C ALA A 25 -14.14 -10.67 1.05
N VAL A 26 -15.03 -10.99 0.10
CA VAL A 26 -14.81 -10.68 -1.30
C VAL A 26 -14.54 -9.18 -1.30
N ILE A 27 -13.25 -8.82 -1.31
CA ILE A 27 -12.84 -7.45 -1.55
C ILE A 27 -13.45 -7.15 -2.91
N GLN A 28 -14.31 -6.15 -2.96
CA GLN A 28 -14.88 -5.64 -4.20
C GLN A 28 -13.79 -5.66 -5.26
N SER A 29 -14.05 -6.36 -6.35
CA SER A 29 -13.13 -6.63 -7.46
C SER A 29 -12.22 -5.42 -7.68
N SER A 30 -10.99 -5.49 -7.16
CA SER A 30 -9.99 -4.47 -7.45
C SER A 30 -9.72 -4.60 -8.95
N PRO A 31 -9.98 -3.56 -9.77
CA PRO A 31 -9.84 -3.65 -11.23
C PRO A 31 -8.42 -4.03 -11.66
N TYR A 32 -7.43 -3.85 -10.78
CA TYR A 32 -6.04 -4.08 -11.09
C TYR A 32 -5.39 -5.05 -10.10
N SER A 33 -4.47 -5.88 -10.61
CA SER A 33 -3.74 -6.87 -9.81
C SER A 33 -2.34 -6.39 -9.47
N VAL A 34 -1.75 -6.93 -8.40
CA VAL A 34 -0.32 -6.75 -8.12
C VAL A 34 0.50 -7.27 -9.30
N GLY A 35 1.44 -6.47 -9.77
CA GLY A 35 2.25 -6.71 -10.97
C GLY A 35 1.65 -6.14 -12.26
N ALA A 36 0.43 -5.61 -12.23
CA ALA A 36 -0.14 -4.93 -13.40
C ALA A 36 0.64 -3.66 -13.73
N HIS A 37 0.94 -3.46 -15.01
CA HIS A 37 1.49 -2.21 -15.53
C HIS A 37 0.34 -1.26 -15.84
N VAL A 38 0.35 -0.07 -15.27
CA VAL A 38 -0.75 0.90 -15.36
C VAL A 38 -0.24 2.28 -15.73
N LEU A 39 -1.11 3.08 -16.32
CA LEU A 39 -0.87 4.50 -16.56
C LEU A 39 -1.54 5.32 -15.46
N VAL A 40 -0.77 6.14 -14.75
CA VAL A 40 -1.22 6.96 -13.63
C VAL A 40 -1.16 8.44 -14.02
N ASN A 41 -2.26 9.16 -13.83
CA ASN A 41 -2.31 10.61 -13.92
C ASN A 41 -1.96 11.22 -12.56
N ARG A 42 -0.76 11.78 -12.42
CA ARG A 42 -0.35 12.38 -11.15
C ARG A 42 -1.07 13.71 -10.93
N SER A 43 -2.06 13.70 -10.05
CA SER A 43 -2.86 14.87 -9.67
C SER A 43 -1.93 15.96 -9.12
N GLY A 44 -1.71 17.01 -9.91
CA GLY A 44 -0.78 18.10 -9.61
C GLY A 44 -0.03 18.61 -10.83
N ASN A 45 0.33 17.73 -11.77
CA ASN A 45 1.13 18.09 -12.94
C ASN A 45 0.51 17.72 -14.30
N ASN A 46 -0.67 17.06 -14.33
CA ASN A 46 -1.26 16.46 -15.54
C ASN A 46 -0.28 15.55 -16.30
N GLU A 47 0.65 14.95 -15.56
CA GLU A 47 1.68 14.08 -16.11
C GLU A 47 1.18 12.64 -16.01
N GLN A 48 1.14 11.97 -17.16
CA GLN A 48 0.78 10.57 -17.25
C GLN A 48 2.05 9.73 -17.18
N LEU A 49 2.18 8.94 -16.12
CA LEU A 49 3.36 8.15 -15.82
C LEU A 49 3.02 6.67 -15.83
N GLN A 50 3.92 5.87 -16.39
CA GLN A 50 3.82 4.42 -16.35
C GLN A 50 4.29 3.95 -14.97
N ALA A 51 3.55 3.03 -14.39
CA ALA A 51 3.85 2.49 -13.09
C ALA A 51 3.40 1.03 -12.96
N THR A 52 4.08 0.28 -12.10
CA THR A 52 3.73 -1.10 -11.77
C THR A 52 3.03 -1.15 -10.42
N ILE A 53 1.88 -1.82 -10.32
CA ILE A 53 1.22 -2.03 -9.03
C ILE A 53 2.04 -2.99 -8.17
N ARG A 54 2.44 -2.55 -6.98
CA ARG A 54 3.16 -3.36 -5.99
C ARG A 54 2.26 -3.85 -4.87
N GLU A 55 1.24 -3.09 -4.51
CA GLU A 55 0.29 -3.46 -3.45
C GLU A 55 -1.10 -2.90 -3.72
N CYS A 56 -2.15 -3.69 -3.45
CA CYS A 56 -3.55 -3.25 -3.50
C CYS A 56 -4.04 -3.01 -2.06
N GLY A 57 -4.36 -1.75 -1.73
CA GLY A 57 -4.89 -1.34 -0.44
C GLY A 57 -6.39 -1.58 -0.30
N ARG A 58 -6.90 -1.56 0.94
CA ARG A 58 -8.33 -1.80 1.24
C ARG A 58 -9.26 -0.63 0.87
N ASP A 59 -8.71 0.54 0.57
CA ASP A 59 -9.47 1.78 0.34
C ASP A 59 -9.45 2.24 -1.13
N ASN A 60 -9.41 1.30 -2.09
CA ASN A 60 -9.22 1.60 -3.52
C ASN A 60 -7.97 2.45 -3.80
N ARG A 61 -6.93 2.23 -2.99
CA ARG A 61 -5.60 2.83 -3.13
C ARG A 61 -4.62 1.77 -3.56
N TYR A 62 -3.72 2.15 -4.45
CA TYR A 62 -2.73 1.25 -5.02
C TYR A 62 -1.34 1.83 -4.75
N LEU A 63 -0.44 0.99 -4.24
CA LEU A 63 0.96 1.33 -4.19
C LEU A 63 1.54 1.05 -5.57
N VAL A 64 1.98 2.09 -6.25
CA VAL A 64 2.60 1.98 -7.58
C VAL A 64 4.08 2.31 -7.50
N GLU A 65 4.87 1.65 -8.32
CA GLU A 65 6.27 1.99 -8.58
C GLU A 65 6.39 2.57 -9.98
N TYR A 66 6.92 3.79 -10.10
CA TYR A 66 7.05 4.43 -11.41
C TYR A 66 8.24 3.87 -12.21
N ASP A 67 7.98 3.36 -13.42
CA ASP A 67 8.96 2.60 -14.21
C ASP A 67 10.08 3.50 -14.80
N ASN A 68 9.78 4.76 -15.10
CA ASN A 68 10.69 5.71 -15.78
C ASN A 68 11.42 6.67 -14.83
N GLN A 69 11.72 6.24 -13.60
CA GLN A 69 12.43 7.07 -12.62
C GLN A 69 13.88 6.57 -12.41
N PRO A 70 14.86 7.48 -12.20
CA PRO A 70 16.25 7.09 -11.97
C PRO A 70 16.46 6.28 -10.69
N GLU A 71 15.53 6.42 -9.74
CA GLU A 71 15.48 5.66 -8.49
C GLU A 71 14.06 5.10 -8.32
N PRO A 72 13.90 3.92 -7.68
CA PRO A 72 12.60 3.32 -7.46
C PRO A 72 11.75 4.24 -6.60
N LYS A 73 10.67 4.77 -7.20
CA LYS A 73 9.77 5.72 -6.56
C LYS A 73 8.41 5.07 -6.36
N PHE A 74 8.07 4.85 -5.10
CA PHE A 74 6.78 4.31 -4.68
C PHE A 74 5.83 5.42 -4.25
N GLU A 75 4.58 5.36 -4.70
CA GLU A 75 3.55 6.33 -4.33
C GLU A 75 2.20 5.62 -4.17
N TRP A 76 1.44 6.03 -3.16
CA TRP A 76 0.06 5.59 -3.01
C TRP A 76 -0.85 6.48 -3.86
N VAL A 77 -1.55 5.88 -4.81
CA VAL A 77 -2.44 6.57 -5.75
C VAL A 77 -3.86 6.05 -5.61
N GLN A 78 -4.86 6.87 -5.92
CA GLN A 78 -6.25 6.42 -5.92
C GLN A 78 -6.56 5.71 -7.23
N GLU A 79 -7.56 4.82 -7.22
CA GLU A 79 -8.08 4.19 -8.44
C GLU A 79 -8.42 5.21 -9.54
N GLY A 80 -9.01 6.35 -9.15
CA GLY A 80 -9.39 7.41 -10.09
C GLY A 80 -8.21 8.13 -10.74
N ASP A 81 -7.00 7.99 -10.19
CA ASP A 81 -5.77 8.49 -10.80
C ASP A 81 -5.21 7.49 -11.83
N ILE A 82 -5.69 6.23 -11.83
CA ILE A 82 -5.27 5.20 -12.78
C ILE A 82 -6.13 5.30 -14.04
N LEU A 83 -5.50 5.64 -15.16
CA LEU A 83 -6.15 5.80 -16.46
C LEU A 83 -6.43 4.47 -17.15
N GLY A 84 -5.71 3.40 -16.79
CA GLY A 84 -5.91 2.05 -17.29
C GLY A 84 -4.65 1.19 -17.21
N GLU A 85 -4.82 -0.10 -17.53
CA GLU A 85 -3.71 -1.07 -17.66
C GLU A 85 -3.02 -0.92 -19.03
N ILE A 86 -1.69 -1.08 -19.04
CA ILE A 86 -0.84 -1.05 -20.22
C ILE A 86 -0.52 -2.50 -20.59
N PRO A 87 -0.83 -2.96 -21.81
CA PRO A 87 -0.47 -4.31 -22.23
C PRO A 87 1.06 -4.43 -22.32
N VAL A 88 1.61 -5.43 -21.66
CA VAL A 88 2.97 -5.92 -21.88
C VAL A 88 2.94 -6.94 -23.01
N ASP A 89 3.59 -6.61 -24.13
CA ASP A 89 3.80 -7.49 -25.30
C ASP A 89 4.83 -8.60 -24.97
#